data_AF-A0A7Y6Q4Z2-F1
#
_entry.id   AF-A0A7Y6Q4Z2-F1
#
_cell.length_a   1.000
_cell.length_b   1.000
_cell.length_c   1.000
_cell.angle_alpha   90.00
_cell.angle_beta   90.00
_cell.angle_gamma   90.00
#
_symmetry.space_group_name_H-M   'P 1'
#
loop_
_entity.id
_entity.type
_entity.pdbx_description
1 polymer ?
#
loop_
_entity_poly.entity_id
_entity_poly.type
_entity_poly.pdbx_seq_one_letter_code
_entity_poly.pdbx_strand_id
1 'polypeptide(L)'
;MWKIFAVLYSLAFAFGLVFVGYLVAIDALVGLTSLGWIVISASMVMALGTTIGLVAYAFNLNVPPLALWRPFSWLAVVWALFASYTSFTKFLSMAAGSSGNDLITNVLWLSLALAINYFSWLGVWRYGRRVSIIAN
;
A
#
# COMPACT_ATOMS: atom_id res chain seq x y z
N MET A 1 18.05 -5.87 2.35
CA MET A 1 16.71 -5.70 2.95
C MET A 1 15.71 -5.10 1.96
N TRP A 2 15.96 -3.92 1.37
CA TRP A 2 15.01 -3.29 0.43
C TRP A 2 14.66 -4.11 -0.81
N LYS A 3 15.59 -4.90 -1.38
CA LYS A 3 15.30 -5.80 -2.52
C LYS A 3 14.25 -6.85 -2.19
N ILE A 4 14.42 -7.54 -1.06
CA ILE A 4 13.47 -8.58 -0.59
C ILE A 4 12.11 -7.94 -0.33
N PHE A 5 12.08 -6.80 0.36
CA PHE A 5 10.84 -6.08 0.62
C PHE A 5 10.13 -5.64 -0.67
N ALA A 6 10.86 -5.10 -1.65
CA ALA A 6 10.28 -4.71 -2.94
C ALA A 6 9.69 -5.92 -3.70
N VAL A 7 10.38 -7.07 -3.69
CA VAL A 7 9.87 -8.32 -4.29
C VAL A 7 8.61 -8.79 -3.57
N LEU A 8 8.63 -8.87 -2.24
CA LEU A 8 7.47 -9.30 -1.45
C LEU A 8 6.28 -8.35 -1.63
N TYR A 9 6.52 -7.04 -1.66
CA TYR A 9 5.48 -6.04 -1.91
C TYR A 9 4.89 -6.18 -3.33
N SER A 10 5.74 -6.43 -4.33
CA SER A 10 5.29 -6.65 -5.72
C SER A 10 4.43 -7.91 -5.84
N LEU A 11 4.81 -8.99 -5.15
CA LEU A 11 4.03 -10.23 -5.10
C LEU A 11 2.70 -10.00 -4.39
N ALA A 12 2.69 -9.27 -3.26
CA ALA A 12 1.46 -8.92 -2.55
C ALA A 12 0.53 -8.06 -3.41
N PHE A 13 1.08 -7.12 -4.18
CA PHE A 13 0.31 -6.31 -5.12
C PHE A 13 -0.30 -7.16 -6.24
N ALA A 14 0.50 -8.03 -6.89
CA ALA A 14 0.01 -8.93 -7.93
C ALA A 14 -1.08 -9.87 -7.40
N PHE A 15 -0.87 -10.45 -6.22
CA PHE A 15 -1.88 -11.25 -5.54
C PHE A 15 -3.15 -10.45 -5.25
N GLY A 16 -3.01 -9.21 -4.77
CA GLY A 16 -4.13 -8.30 -4.53
C GLY A 16 -4.95 -7.99 -5.78
N LEU A 17 -4.29 -7.79 -6.93
CA LEU A 17 -4.99 -7.59 -8.21
C LEU A 17 -5.82 -8.82 -8.60
N VAL A 18 -5.22 -10.01 -8.52
CA VAL A 18 -5.92 -11.27 -8.83
C VAL A 18 -7.08 -11.49 -7.86
N PHE A 19 -6.86 -11.23 -6.58
CA PHE A 19 -7.88 -11.39 -5.55
C PHE A 19 -9.07 -10.45 -5.77
N VAL A 20 -8.83 -9.16 -6.05
CA VAL A 20 -9.92 -8.21 -6.36
C VAL A 20 -10.63 -8.62 -7.65
N GLY A 21 -9.90 -9.02 -8.70
CA GLY A 21 -10.50 -9.50 -9.94
C GLY A 21 -11.40 -10.72 -9.74
N TYR A 22 -10.96 -11.66 -8.89
CA TYR A 22 -11.77 -12.80 -8.48
C TYR A 22 -13.05 -12.36 -7.76
N LEU A 23 -12.97 -11.43 -6.81
CA LEU A 23 -14.14 -10.90 -6.10
C LEU A 23 -15.14 -10.20 -7.03
N VAL A 24 -14.66 -9.52 -8.09
CA VAL A 24 -15.52 -8.98 -9.14
C VAL A 24 -16.20 -10.10 -9.92
N ALA A 25 -15.47 -11.14 -10.32
CA ALA A 25 -15.97 -12.23 -11.15
C ALA A 25 -17.06 -13.08 -10.48
N ILE A 26 -17.07 -13.14 -9.14
CA ILE A 26 -18.09 -13.86 -8.36
C ILE A 26 -19.20 -12.95 -7.82
N ASP A 27 -19.31 -11.72 -8.34
CA ASP A 27 -20.30 -10.71 -7.93
C ASP A 27 -20.25 -10.33 -6.43
N ALA A 28 -19.18 -10.64 -5.71
CA ALA A 28 -19.02 -10.31 -4.28
C ALA A 28 -18.91 -8.80 -4.02
N LEU A 29 -18.74 -7.99 -5.07
CA LEU A 29 -18.57 -6.54 -5.02
C LEU A 29 -19.79 -5.77 -5.58
N VAL A 30 -20.87 -6.45 -5.98
CA VAL A 30 -22.05 -5.83 -6.64
C VAL A 30 -22.78 -4.79 -5.76
N GLY A 31 -22.66 -4.88 -4.44
CA GLY A 31 -23.24 -3.92 -3.50
C GLY A 31 -22.38 -2.72 -3.14
N LEU A 32 -21.19 -2.55 -3.75
CA LEU A 32 -20.30 -1.44 -3.41
C LEU A 32 -20.85 -0.10 -3.92
N THR A 33 -20.85 0.89 -3.02
CA THR A 33 -21.16 2.27 -3.38
C THR A 33 -20.10 2.85 -4.33
N SER A 34 -20.46 3.92 -5.05
CA SER A 34 -19.51 4.64 -5.91
C SER A 34 -18.25 5.08 -5.16
N LEU A 35 -18.39 5.48 -3.89
CA LEU A 35 -17.27 5.83 -3.03
C LEU A 35 -16.38 4.62 -2.75
N GLY A 36 -16.96 3.43 -2.51
CA GLY A 36 -16.21 2.19 -2.33
C GLY A 36 -15.37 1.84 -3.56
N TRP A 37 -15.93 1.98 -4.77
CA TRP A 37 -15.20 1.79 -6.02
C TRP A 37 -14.06 2.80 -6.22
N ILE A 38 -14.26 4.06 -5.86
CA ILE A 38 -13.21 5.09 -5.88
C ILE A 38 -12.05 4.69 -4.96
N VAL A 39 -12.36 4.24 -3.74
CA VAL A 39 -11.33 3.82 -2.77
C VAL A 39 -10.54 2.60 -3.26
N ILE A 40 -11.21 1.60 -3.85
CA ILE A 40 -10.54 0.43 -4.43
C ILE A 40 -9.61 0.86 -5.58
N SER A 41 -10.13 1.66 -6.51
CA SER A 41 -9.39 2.10 -7.69
C SER A 41 -8.18 2.95 -7.31
N ALA A 42 -8.37 3.92 -6.40
CA ALA A 42 -7.28 4.73 -5.88
C ALA A 42 -6.25 3.88 -5.12
N SER A 43 -6.68 2.89 -4.33
CA SER A 43 -5.76 1.96 -3.65
C SER A 43 -4.90 1.19 -4.65
N MET A 44 -5.48 0.72 -5.76
CA MET A 44 -4.73 0.03 -6.81
C MET A 44 -3.69 0.93 -7.47
N VAL A 45 -4.07 2.17 -7.83
CA VAL A 45 -3.15 3.15 -8.44
C VAL A 45 -2.00 3.49 -7.48
N MET A 46 -2.32 3.71 -6.21
CA MET A 46 -1.33 4.03 -5.19
C MET A 46 -0.39 2.83 -4.93
N ALA A 47 -0.92 1.61 -4.86
CA ALA A 47 -0.14 0.40 -4.69
C ALA A 47 0.77 0.12 -5.90
N LEU A 48 0.28 0.36 -7.13
CA LEU A 48 1.08 0.24 -8.35
C LEU A 48 2.24 1.23 -8.35
N GLY A 49 1.97 2.53 -8.15
CA GLY A 49 3.02 3.54 -8.11
C GLY A 49 4.03 3.30 -6.98
N THR A 50 3.55 2.81 -5.84
CA THR A 50 4.40 2.42 -4.70
C THR A 50 5.29 1.22 -5.05
N THR A 51 4.74 0.22 -5.73
CA THR A 51 5.49 -0.94 -6.23
C THR A 51 6.62 -0.50 -7.16
N ILE A 52 6.31 0.33 -8.16
CA ILE A 52 7.30 0.84 -9.11
C ILE A 52 8.37 1.65 -8.37
N GLY A 53 7.98 2.56 -7.47
CA GLY A 53 8.91 3.37 -6.69
C GLY A 53 9.82 2.54 -5.77
N LEU A 54 9.29 1.48 -5.15
CA LEU A 54 10.06 0.55 -4.31
C LEU A 54 11.06 -0.26 -5.12
N VAL A 55 10.65 -0.80 -6.26
CA VAL A 55 11.54 -1.53 -7.17
C VAL A 55 12.62 -0.59 -7.70
N ALA A 56 12.25 0.61 -8.14
CA ALA A 56 13.20 1.60 -8.62
C ALA A 56 14.22 2.00 -7.54
N TYR A 57 13.77 2.16 -6.29
CA TYR A 57 14.66 2.38 -5.14
C TYR A 57 15.61 1.20 -4.92
N ALA A 58 15.05 -0.01 -4.79
CA ALA A 58 15.79 -1.20 -4.34
C ALA A 58 16.83 -1.69 -5.36
N PHE A 59 16.56 -1.45 -6.65
CA PHE A 59 17.42 -1.84 -7.77
C PHE A 59 18.19 -0.66 -8.37
N ASN A 60 18.15 0.51 -7.73
CA ASN A 60 18.90 1.69 -8.15
C ASN A 60 18.54 2.18 -9.57
N LEU A 61 17.30 1.95 -10.02
CA LEU A 61 16.82 2.34 -11.35
C LEU A 61 16.41 3.81 -11.36
N ASN A 62 16.36 4.40 -12.56
CA ASN A 62 15.86 5.75 -12.81
C ASN A 62 14.66 5.66 -13.76
N VAL A 63 13.47 5.50 -13.20
CA VAL A 63 12.22 5.36 -13.95
C VAL A 63 11.64 6.75 -14.25
N PRO A 64 11.53 7.18 -15.52
CA PRO A 64 10.92 8.46 -15.86
C PRO A 64 9.38 8.44 -15.71
N PRO A 65 8.72 9.59 -15.54
CA PRO A 65 9.28 10.95 -15.42
C PRO A 65 9.80 11.25 -13.99
N LEU A 66 11.05 11.72 -13.90
CA LEU A 66 11.76 11.88 -12.61
C LEU A 66 11.11 12.90 -11.67
N ALA A 67 10.54 13.97 -12.22
CA ALA A 67 9.90 15.04 -11.47
C ALA A 67 8.63 14.60 -10.72
N LEU A 68 7.94 13.53 -11.15
CA LEU A 68 6.69 13.09 -10.53
C LEU A 68 6.87 12.32 -9.22
N TRP A 69 8.04 11.73 -8.99
CA TRP A 69 8.25 10.86 -7.82
C TRP A 69 8.23 11.61 -6.50
N ARG A 70 8.66 12.88 -6.50
CA ARG A 70 8.62 13.71 -5.30
C ARG A 70 7.18 14.03 -4.87
N PRO A 71 6.31 14.61 -5.71
CA PRO A 71 4.91 14.82 -5.35
C PRO A 71 4.17 13.49 -5.10
N PHE A 72 4.46 12.44 -5.87
CA PHE A 72 3.87 11.12 -5.62
C PHE A 72 4.22 10.58 -4.23
N SER A 73 5.46 10.78 -3.74
CA SER A 73 5.83 10.33 -2.39
C SER A 73 5.03 11.01 -1.26
N TRP A 74 4.56 12.24 -1.48
CA TRP A 74 3.65 12.93 -0.56
C TRP A 74 2.24 12.37 -0.66
N LEU A 75 1.72 12.15 -1.87
CA LEU A 75 0.44 11.49 -2.04
C LEU A 75 0.43 10.09 -1.41
N ALA A 76 1.54 9.35 -1.54
CA ALA A 76 1.73 8.04 -0.92
C ALA A 76 1.67 8.09 0.61
N VAL A 77 2.20 9.14 1.26
CA VAL A 77 2.09 9.27 2.73
C VAL A 77 0.66 9.53 3.16
N VAL A 78 -0.03 10.44 2.46
CA VAL A 78 -1.43 10.78 2.78
C VAL A 78 -2.31 9.54 2.62
N TRP A 79 -2.10 8.78 1.55
CA TRP A 79 -2.81 7.54 1.33
C TRP A 79 -2.47 6.46 2.36
N ALA A 80 -1.20 6.30 2.72
CA ALA A 80 -0.76 5.36 3.74
C ALA A 80 -1.35 5.70 5.12
N LEU A 81 -1.48 6.98 5.46
CA LEU A 81 -2.15 7.42 6.68
C LEU A 81 -3.64 7.10 6.66
N PHE A 82 -4.33 7.35 5.54
CA PHE A 82 -5.73 6.96 5.36
C PHE A 82 -5.93 5.43 5.48
N ALA A 83 -5.08 4.63 4.83
CA ALA A 83 -5.10 3.17 4.91
C ALA A 83 -4.80 2.67 6.34
N SER A 84 -3.88 3.33 7.05
CA SER A 84 -3.56 3.01 8.45
C SER A 84 -4.71 3.34 9.38
N TYR A 85 -5.36 4.49 9.21
CA TYR A 85 -6.53 4.88 9.98
C TYR A 85 -7.69 3.89 9.78
N THR A 86 -7.99 3.52 8.53
CA THR A 86 -9.04 2.53 8.25
C THR A 86 -8.72 1.13 8.77
N SER A 87 -7.44 0.72 8.76
CA SER A 87 -7.00 -0.53 9.37
C SER A 87 -7.18 -0.50 10.90
N PHE A 88 -6.88 0.63 11.52
CA PHE A 88 -7.05 0.84 12.96
C PHE A 88 -8.52 0.83 13.39
N THR A 89 -9.41 1.51 12.66
CA THR A 89 -10.85 1.50 12.98
C THR A 89 -11.46 0.12 12.83
N LYS A 90 -11.06 -0.64 11.79
CA LYS A 90 -11.43 -2.05 11.63
C LYS A 90 -10.92 -2.90 12.78
N PHE A 91 -9.66 -2.71 13.18
CA PHE A 91 -9.10 -3.40 14.34
C PHE A 91 -9.92 -3.12 15.60
N LEU A 92 -10.27 -1.86 15.90
CA LEU A 92 -11.09 -1.53 17.08
C LEU A 92 -12.45 -2.23 17.06
N SER A 93 -13.10 -2.30 15.89
CA SER A 93 -14.38 -3.00 15.76
C SER A 93 -14.28 -4.50 16.01
N MET A 94 -13.16 -5.13 15.60
CA MET A 94 -12.91 -6.56 15.82
C MET A 94 -12.45 -6.84 17.25
N ALA A 95 -11.63 -5.94 17.81
CA ALA A 95 -11.05 -6.07 19.14
C ALA A 95 -12.14 -6.11 20.22
N ALA A 96 -13.22 -5.33 20.04
CA ALA A 96 -14.34 -5.26 20.98
C ALA A 96 -15.06 -6.61 21.21
N GLY A 97 -15.00 -7.53 20.24
CA GLY A 97 -15.60 -8.87 20.35
C GLY A 97 -14.60 -10.02 20.47
N SER A 98 -13.30 -9.74 20.43
CA SER A 98 -12.25 -10.76 20.41
C SER A 98 -11.69 -11.05 21.80
N SER A 99 -11.27 -12.29 22.06
CA SER A 99 -10.61 -12.68 23.32
C SER A 99 -9.50 -13.69 23.08
N GLY A 100 -8.55 -13.79 24.02
CA GLY A 100 -7.44 -14.74 23.95
C GLY A 100 -6.59 -14.59 22.69
N ASN A 101 -6.41 -15.69 21.95
CA ASN A 101 -5.54 -15.78 20.76
C ASN A 101 -6.02 -14.90 19.58
N ASP A 102 -7.32 -14.63 19.49
CA ASP A 102 -7.88 -13.84 18.39
C ASP A 102 -7.45 -12.37 18.49
N LEU A 103 -7.41 -11.85 19.71
CA LEU A 103 -6.94 -10.48 19.97
C LEU A 103 -5.45 -10.34 19.58
N ILE A 104 -4.61 -11.32 19.95
CA ILE A 104 -3.18 -11.34 19.61
C ILE A 104 -3.00 -11.35 18.09
N THR A 105 -3.75 -12.22 17.40
CA THR A 105 -3.69 -12.33 15.94
C THR A 105 -4.09 -11.01 15.26
N ASN A 106 -5.15 -10.36 15.73
CA ASN A 106 -5.59 -9.07 15.21
C ASN A 106 -4.55 -7.95 15.44
N VAL A 107 -3.88 -7.92 16.59
CA VAL A 107 -2.80 -6.96 16.87
C VAL A 107 -1.59 -7.19 15.95
N LEU A 108 -1.23 -8.45 15.70
CA LEU A 108 -0.14 -8.80 14.79
C LEU A 108 -0.47 -8.36 13.35
N TRP A 109 -1.69 -8.60 12.88
CA TRP A 109 -2.15 -8.15 11.58
C TRP A 109 -2.14 -6.63 11.44
N LEU A 110 -2.62 -5.91 12.45
CA LEU A 110 -2.58 -4.44 12.46
C LEU A 110 -1.12 -3.95 12.41
N SER A 111 -0.26 -4.50 13.24
CA SER A 111 1.16 -4.13 13.31
C SER A 111 1.87 -4.38 11.98
N LEU A 112 1.58 -5.51 11.33
CA LEU A 112 2.09 -5.84 10.00
C LEU A 112 1.58 -4.84 8.95
N ALA A 113 0.30 -4.51 8.95
CA ALA A 113 -0.28 -3.54 8.02
C ALA A 113 0.35 -2.15 8.18
N LEU A 114 0.54 -1.68 9.42
CA LEU A 114 1.21 -0.41 9.72
C LEU A 114 2.67 -0.42 9.27
N ALA A 115 3.40 -1.51 9.53
CA ALA A 115 4.78 -1.66 9.09
C ALA A 115 4.87 -1.62 7.56
N ILE A 116 4.01 -2.35 6.84
CA ILE A 116 3.95 -2.33 5.38
C ILE A 116 3.70 -0.90 4.89
N ASN A 117 2.69 -0.20 5.41
CA ASN A 117 2.38 1.18 5.01
C ASN A 117 3.58 2.11 5.21
N TYR A 118 4.25 2.03 6.37
CA TYR A 118 5.42 2.84 6.68
C TYR A 118 6.60 2.56 5.75
N PHE A 119 7.01 1.30 5.62
CA PHE A 119 8.18 0.94 4.81
C PHE A 119 7.94 1.16 3.31
N SER A 120 6.70 0.98 2.85
CA SER A 120 6.32 1.23 1.46
C SER A 120 6.47 2.70 1.10
N TRP A 121 5.90 3.59 1.94
CA TRP A 121 6.09 5.02 1.78
C TRP A 121 7.56 5.43 1.89
N LEU A 122 8.29 4.93 2.89
CA LEU A 122 9.67 5.30 3.14
C LEU A 122 10.57 4.98 1.93
N GLY A 123 10.36 3.84 1.28
CA GLY A 123 11.09 3.46 0.07
C GLY A 123 10.80 4.41 -1.09
N VAL A 124 9.53 4.72 -1.35
CA VAL A 124 9.11 5.68 -2.40
C VAL A 124 9.65 7.08 -2.12
N TRP A 125 9.62 7.53 -0.86
CA TRP A 125 10.13 8.85 -0.48
C TRP A 125 11.65 8.96 -0.65
N ARG A 126 12.40 7.90 -0.28
CA ARG A 126 13.85 7.84 -0.52
C ARG A 126 14.16 7.85 -2.01
N TYR A 127 13.37 7.15 -2.81
CA TYR A 127 13.48 7.20 -4.27
C TYR A 127 13.19 8.59 -4.81
N GLY A 128 12.07 9.21 -4.42
CA GLY A 128 11.70 10.56 -4.83
C GLY A 128 12.77 11.61 -4.51
N ARG A 129 13.44 11.51 -3.35
CA ARG A 129 14.60 12.37 -3.03
C ARG A 129 15.80 12.13 -3.93
N ARG A 130 16.10 10.87 -4.25
CA ARG A 130 17.23 10.51 -5.11
C ARG A 130 17.04 11.08 -6.52
N VAL A 131 15.85 10.92 -7.10
CA VAL A 131 15.60 11.36 -8.48
C VAL A 131 15.29 12.85 -8.60
N SER A 132 14.82 13.51 -7.54
CA SER A 132 14.65 14.97 -7.55
C SER A 132 15.96 15.73 -7.65
N ILE A 133 17.07 15.14 -7.19
CA ILE A 133 18.41 15.72 -7.34
C ILE A 133 18.89 15.61 -8.79
N ILE A 134 18.47 14.57 -9.52
CA ILE A 134 18.87 14.32 -10.91
C ILE A 134 18.05 15.18 -11.89
N ALA A 135 16.82 15.55 -11.50
CA ALA A 135 15.90 16.31 -12.34
C ALA A 135 16.12 17.84 -12.29
N ASN A 136 16.93 18.33 -11.34
CA ASN A 136 17.33 19.74 -11.19
C ASN A 136 18.75 19.94 -11.68
#